data_AF-A0A1H2E4S5-F1
#
_entry.id   AF-A0A1H2E4S5-F1
#
_cell.length_a   1.000
_cell.length_b   1.000
_cell.length_c   1.000
_cell.angle_alpha   90.00
_cell.angle_beta   90.00
_cell.angle_gamma   90.00
#
_symmetry.space_group_name_H-M   'P 1'
#
loop_
_entity.id
_entity.type
_entity.pdbx_description
1 polymer ?
#
loop_
_entity_poly.entity_id
_entity_poly.type
_entity_poly.pdbx_seq_one_letter_code
_entity_poly.pdbx_strand_id
1 'polypeptide(L)'
;MKELEAQEPGADFLLRMLSTLLKIGLASLLTGAVLAEFDVSAQDLLAQAGLTPQDIADFAVRTYQWALPNIILGALIVVPVWLVIYLFRPPRG
;
A
#
# COMPACT_ATOMS: atom_id res chain seq x y z
N MET A 1 3.54 -10.42 -39.48
CA MET A 1 2.43 -10.93 -38.66
C MET A 1 2.96 -11.63 -37.42
N LYS A 2 3.60 -10.87 -36.54
CA LYS A 2 3.69 -11.17 -35.10
C LYS A 2 2.92 -10.01 -34.51
N GLU A 3 1.75 -10.35 -34.02
CA GLU A 3 0.79 -9.41 -33.50
C GLU A 3 1.52 -8.47 -32.56
N LEU A 4 1.35 -7.18 -32.84
CA LEU A 4 1.58 -6.11 -31.90
C LEU A 4 0.52 -6.31 -30.82
N GLU A 5 0.70 -7.34 -30.00
CA GLU A 5 -0.01 -7.49 -28.74
C GLU A 5 0.34 -6.23 -27.96
N ALA A 6 -0.64 -5.34 -27.90
CA ALA A 6 -0.73 -4.29 -26.92
C ALA A 6 -0.67 -4.96 -25.54
N GLN A 7 0.55 -5.26 -25.09
CA GLN A 7 0.86 -5.60 -23.73
C GLN A 7 0.49 -4.34 -22.95
N GLU A 8 -0.73 -4.32 -22.39
CA GLU A 8 -1.22 -3.30 -21.48
C GLU A 8 -0.22 -3.25 -20.29
N PRO A 9 0.77 -2.35 -20.32
CA PRO A 9 1.99 -2.51 -19.54
C PRO A 9 1.77 -2.27 -18.05
N GLY A 10 0.59 -1.76 -17.69
CA GLY A 10 0.20 -1.44 -16.32
C GLY A 10 -0.26 -2.66 -15.51
N ALA A 11 -1.02 -3.58 -16.10
CA ALA A 11 -1.64 -4.67 -15.33
C ALA A 11 -0.58 -5.67 -14.82
N ASP A 12 0.36 -6.05 -15.68
CA ASP A 12 1.46 -6.95 -15.30
C ASP A 12 2.38 -6.34 -14.26
N PHE A 13 2.66 -5.04 -14.36
CA PHE A 13 3.46 -4.31 -13.37
C PHE A 13 2.74 -4.26 -12.01
N LEU A 14 1.45 -3.93 -11.99
CA LEU A 14 0.65 -3.89 -10.77
C LEU A 14 0.55 -5.26 -10.09
N LEU A 15 0.33 -6.33 -10.87
CA LEU A 15 0.31 -7.70 -10.35
C LEU A 15 1.67 -8.13 -9.78
N ARG A 16 2.77 -7.74 -10.44
CA ARG A 16 4.13 -7.99 -9.93
C ARG A 16 4.44 -7.20 -8.67
N MET A 17 4.04 -5.93 -8.60
CA MET A 17 4.18 -5.11 -7.38
C MET A 17 3.35 -5.69 -6.24
N LEU A 18 2.09 -6.03 -6.48
CA LEU A 18 1.22 -6.65 -5.49
C LEU A 18 1.77 -7.99 -5.01
N SER A 19 2.25 -8.85 -5.92
CA SER A 19 2.89 -10.12 -5.57
C SER A 19 4.15 -9.89 -4.73
N THR A 20 4.95 -8.87 -5.05
CA THR A 20 6.15 -8.52 -4.30
C THR A 20 5.80 -8.01 -2.89
N LEU A 21 4.81 -7.12 -2.78
CA LEU A 21 4.31 -6.62 -1.49
C LEU A 21 3.74 -7.74 -0.63
N LEU A 22 2.98 -8.67 -1.22
CA LEU A 22 2.47 -9.85 -0.53
C LEU A 22 3.60 -10.75 -0.04
N LYS A 23 4.60 -11.02 -0.88
CA LYS A 23 5.77 -11.82 -0.50
C LYS A 23 6.54 -11.16 0.66
N ILE A 24 6.77 -9.86 0.58
CA ILE A 24 7.42 -9.10 1.65
C ILE A 24 6.57 -9.15 2.92
N GLY A 25 5.26 -8.91 2.80
CA GLY A 25 4.33 -8.98 3.94
C GLY A 25 4.33 -10.34 4.62
N LEU A 26 4.28 -11.43 3.84
CA LEU A 26 4.38 -12.80 4.33
C LEU A 26 5.73 -13.07 4.99
N ALA A 27 6.84 -12.68 4.36
CA ALA A 27 8.19 -12.86 4.92
C ALA A 27 8.36 -12.09 6.23
N SER A 28 7.87 -10.85 6.30
CA SER A 28 7.89 -10.04 7.52
C SER A 28 7.00 -10.62 8.61
N LEU A 29 5.81 -11.14 8.26
CA LEU A 29 4.91 -11.79 9.21
C LEU A 29 5.57 -13.04 9.81
N LEU A 30 6.15 -13.90 8.96
CA LEU A 30 6.87 -15.08 9.41
C LEU A 30 8.08 -14.71 10.28
N THR A 31 8.82 -13.67 9.90
CA THR A 31 9.95 -13.16 10.69
C THR A 31 9.48 -12.68 12.06
N GLY A 32 8.39 -11.90 12.12
CA GLY A 32 7.79 -11.45 13.37
C GLY A 32 7.29 -12.60 14.25
N ALA A 33 6.68 -13.63 13.64
CA ALA A 33 6.23 -14.82 14.36
C ALA A 33 7.39 -15.62 14.95
N VAL A 34 8.49 -15.78 14.20
CA VAL A 34 9.72 -16.42 14.69
C VAL A 34 10.33 -15.60 15.83
N LEU A 35 10.42 -14.27 15.70
CA LEU A 35 10.92 -13.40 16.77
C LEU A 35 10.07 -13.48 18.03
N ALA A 36 8.75 -13.57 17.90
CA ALA A 36 7.84 -13.74 19.02
C ALA A 36 8.06 -15.08 19.77
N GLU A 37 8.43 -16.15 19.07
CA GLU A 37 8.78 -17.44 19.67
C GLU A 37 10.11 -17.39 20.45
N PHE A 38 11.03 -16.50 20.08
CA PHE A 38 12.29 -16.28 20.80
C PHE A 38 12.16 -15.33 22.00
N ASP A 39 10.93 -15.03 22.46
CA ASP A 39 10.62 -14.03 23.51
C ASP A 39 11.13 -12.61 23.17
N VAL A 40 11.52 -12.37 21.91
CA VAL A 40 11.84 -11.03 21.41
C VAL A 40 10.52 -10.35 21.08
N SER A 41 9.93 -9.74 22.09
CA SER A 41 8.67 -9.04 21.91
C SER A 41 8.90 -7.74 21.15
N ALA A 42 7.91 -7.34 20.34
CA ALA A 42 7.92 -6.02 19.73
C ALA A 42 8.07 -4.91 20.78
N GLN A 43 7.61 -5.15 22.01
CA GLN A 43 7.66 -4.22 23.13
C GLN A 43 9.11 -3.97 23.58
N ASP A 44 9.96 -4.99 23.60
CA ASP A 44 11.36 -4.88 23.98
C ASP A 44 12.19 -4.19 22.90
N LEU A 45 11.88 -4.43 21.63
CA LEU A 45 12.48 -3.72 20.50
C LEU A 45 12.07 -2.25 20.49
N LEU A 46 10.80 -1.96 20.80
CA LEU A 46 10.28 -0.60 20.91
C LEU A 46 10.89 0.14 22.11
N ALA A 47 10.98 -0.51 23.27
CA ALA A 47 11.61 0.05 24.46
C ALA A 47 13.09 0.41 24.22
N GLN A 48 13.84 -0.43 23.48
CA GLN A 48 15.21 -0.11 23.05
C GLN A 48 15.27 1.07 22.07
N ALA A 49 14.26 1.23 21.23
CA ALA A 49 14.12 2.40 20.34
C ALA A 49 13.61 3.66 21.07
N GLY A 50 13.34 3.60 22.37
CA GLY A 50 12.76 4.69 23.15
C GLY A 50 11.28 4.96 22.83
N LEU A 51 10.61 4.01 22.17
CA LEU A 51 9.19 4.09 21.80
C LEU A 51 8.37 3.20 22.73
N THR A 52 7.25 3.71 23.21
CA THR A 52 6.28 2.94 23.97
C THR A 52 5.23 2.31 23.04
N PRO A 53 4.56 1.22 23.44
CA PRO A 53 3.43 0.67 22.68
C PRO A 53 2.33 1.72 22.42
N GLN A 54 2.11 2.64 23.37
CA GLN A 54 1.21 3.78 23.21
C GLN A 54 1.64 4.71 22.06
N ASP A 55 2.95 4.98 21.91
CA ASP A 55 3.44 5.87 20.85
C ASP A 55 3.11 5.31 19.46
N ILE A 56 3.20 3.99 19.26
CA ILE A 56 2.83 3.35 17.98
C ILE A 56 1.34 3.47 17.71
N ALA A 57 0.49 3.24 18.71
CA ALA A 57 -0.95 3.38 18.58
C ALA A 57 -1.33 4.82 18.22
N ASP A 58 -0.73 5.79 18.91
CA ASP A 58 -0.93 7.22 18.64
C ASP A 58 -0.44 7.62 17.25
N PHE A 59 0.71 7.08 16.79
CA PHE A 59 1.18 7.28 15.43
C PHE A 59 0.19 6.75 14.40
N ALA A 60 -0.31 5.52 14.57
CA ALA A 60 -1.29 4.94 13.64
C ALA A 60 -2.57 5.80 13.56
N VAL A 61 -3.11 6.24 14.70
CA VAL A 61 -4.28 7.11 14.75
C VAL A 61 -4.01 8.46 14.09
N ARG A 62 -2.87 9.10 14.39
CA ARG A 62 -2.47 10.38 13.78
C ARG A 62 -2.30 10.26 12.26
N THR A 63 -1.65 9.20 11.80
CA THR A 63 -1.48 8.93 10.37
C THR A 63 -2.84 8.73 9.71
N TYR A 64 -3.76 8.00 10.32
CA TYR A 64 -5.11 7.81 9.78
C TYR A 64 -5.89 9.13 9.73
N GLN A 65 -5.86 9.92 10.81
CA GLN A 65 -6.50 11.23 10.88
C GLN A 65 -5.96 12.24 9.86
N TRP A 66 -4.69 12.12 9.48
CA TRP A 66 -4.11 12.89 8.38
C TRP A 66 -4.46 12.30 7.01
N ALA A 67 -4.34 10.99 6.82
CA ALA A 67 -4.49 10.35 5.53
C ALA A 67 -5.93 10.39 5.02
N LEU A 68 -6.91 10.06 5.87
CA LEU A 68 -8.32 9.94 5.47
C LEU A 68 -8.89 11.22 4.83
N PRO A 69 -8.82 12.41 5.47
CA PRO A 69 -9.33 13.63 4.86
C PRO A 69 -8.57 14.02 3.58
N ASN A 70 -7.26 13.81 3.55
CA ASN A 70 -6.45 14.10 2.36
C ASN A 70 -6.78 13.20 1.17
N ILE A 71 -7.03 11.90 1.43
CA ILE A 71 -7.49 10.96 0.40
C ILE A 71 -8.86 11.38 -0.14
N ILE A 72 -9.80 11.74 0.75
CA ILE A 72 -11.13 12.20 0.34
C ILE A 72 -11.02 13.47 -0.51
N LEU A 73 -10.23 14.45 -0.08
CA LEU A 73 -9.98 15.69 -0.84
C LEU A 73 -9.38 15.39 -2.22
N GLY A 74 -8.38 14.51 -2.30
CA GLY A 74 -7.79 14.09 -3.56
C GLY A 74 -8.81 13.39 -4.46
N ALA A 75 -9.60 12.46 -3.90
CA ALA A 75 -10.62 11.71 -4.63
C ALA A 75 -11.71 12.63 -5.20
N LEU A 76 -12.13 13.66 -4.45
CA LEU A 76 -13.11 14.65 -4.91
C LEU A 76 -12.68 15.39 -6.19
N ILE A 77 -11.37 15.49 -6.45
CA ILE A 77 -10.83 16.15 -7.64
C ILE A 77 -10.45 15.13 -8.72
N VAL A 78 -9.70 14.10 -8.34
CA VAL A 78 -9.13 13.12 -9.30
C VAL A 78 -10.22 12.29 -9.97
N VAL A 79 -11.22 11.81 -9.21
CA VAL A 79 -12.29 10.96 -9.75
C VAL A 79 -13.10 11.66 -10.84
N PRO A 80 -13.64 12.89 -10.65
CA PRO A 80 -14.41 13.55 -11.71
C PRO A 80 -13.54 13.91 -12.93
N VAL A 81 -12.29 14.33 -12.73
CA VAL A 81 -11.36 14.59 -13.85
C VAL A 81 -11.14 13.32 -14.67
N TRP A 82 -10.88 12.19 -13.99
CA TRP A 82 -10.70 10.90 -14.65
C TRP A 82 -11.96 10.46 -15.39
N LEU A 83 -13.15 10.66 -14.79
CA LEU A 83 -14.43 10.32 -15.41
C LEU A 83 -14.65 11.09 -16.72
N VAL A 84 -14.36 12.39 -16.73
CA VAL A 84 -14.43 13.23 -17.94
C VAL A 84 -13.46 12.70 -19.00
N ILE A 85 -12.20 12.47 -18.64
CA ILE A 85 -11.20 11.93 -19.57
C ILE A 85 -11.66 10.59 -20.14
N TYR A 86 -12.20 9.71 -19.29
CA TYR A 86 -12.68 8.39 -19.70
C TYR A 86 -13.87 8.49 -20.68
N LEU A 87 -14.84 9.37 -20.38
CA LEU A 87 -16.02 9.56 -21.22
C LEU A 87 -15.69 10.19 -22.58
N PHE A 88 -14.72 11.11 -22.62
CA PHE A 88 -14.28 11.79 -23.84
C PHE A 88 -13.14 11.07 -24.56
N ARG A 89 -12.65 9.93 -24.05
CA ARG A 89 -11.63 9.13 -24.74
C ARG A 89 -12.32 8.46 -25.94
N PRO A 90 -12.05 8.90 -27.19
CA PRO A 90 -12.66 8.25 -28.34
C PRO A 90 -12.23 6.78 -28.38
N PRO A 91 -13.16 5.85 -28.69
CA PRO A 91 -12.83 4.45 -28.81
C PRO A 91 -11.72 4.31 -29.84
N ARG A 92 -10.55 3.87 -29.38
CA ARG A 92 -9.45 3.49 -30.28
C ARG A 92 -9.92 2.23 -31.00
N GLY A 93 -10.40 2.40 -32.23
CA GLY A 93 -10.41 1.32 -33.23
C GLY A 93 -8.99 0.99 -33.67
#